data_AF-A0AAD7EVC3-F1
#
_entry.id   AF-A0AAD7EVC3-F1
#
_cell.length_a   1.000
_cell.length_b   1.000
_cell.length_c   1.000
_cell.angle_alpha   90.00
_cell.angle_beta   90.00
_cell.angle_gamma   90.00
#
_symmetry.space_group_name_H-M   'P 1'
#
loop_
_entity.id
_entity.type
_entity.pdbx_description
1 polymer ?
#
loop_
_entity_poly.entity_id
_entity_poly.type
_entity_poly.pdbx_seq_one_letter_code
_entity_poly.pdbx_strand_id
1 'polypeptide(L)'
;MPLIDLETSTGPGSFRYTLSTPADANAEAIVQGTPTLVLIHPIALGCCCSHVSGKNEKHATVYFNLLTLDLRGHGSTSATVDPHTYGRETAAKDVLHLMVCTAYSLFKVLIRPEKLPASHLMGVSRGSCIALQMAIFAPERVLSIYIFSPLPL
;
A
#
# COMPACT_ATOMS: atom_id res chain seq x y z
N MET A 1 -6.70 1.63 14.13
CA MET A 1 -6.03 1.48 12.82
C MET A 1 -5.58 0.03 12.69
N PRO A 2 -5.87 -0.65 11.57
CA PRO A 2 -5.72 -2.09 11.46
C PRO A 2 -4.28 -2.57 11.18
N LEU A 3 -4.01 -3.79 11.63
CA LEU A 3 -2.82 -4.59 11.30
C LEU A 3 -3.26 -5.80 10.47
N ILE A 4 -2.40 -6.27 9.57
CA ILE A 4 -2.58 -7.53 8.84
C ILE A 4 -1.33 -8.38 8.98
N ASP A 5 -1.50 -9.59 9.47
CA ASP A 5 -0.41 -10.56 9.57
C ASP A 5 -0.23 -11.27 8.23
N LEU A 6 0.99 -11.25 7.70
CA LEU A 6 1.34 -11.79 6.39
C LEU A 6 2.60 -12.62 6.45
N GLU A 7 2.58 -13.73 5.73
CA GLU A 7 3.78 -14.49 5.37
C GLU A 7 4.29 -14.02 4.01
N THR A 8 5.35 -13.22 4.02
CA THR A 8 5.94 -12.68 2.79
C THR A 8 7.18 -13.46 2.37
N SER A 9 7.71 -13.17 1.18
CA SER A 9 9.00 -13.75 0.75
C SER A 9 10.18 -13.35 1.63
N THR A 10 10.02 -12.34 2.49
CA THR A 10 11.02 -11.87 3.45
C THR A 10 10.70 -12.29 4.89
N GLY A 11 9.80 -13.25 5.04
CA GLY A 11 9.36 -13.80 6.32
C GLY A 11 8.08 -13.16 6.86
N PRO A 12 7.65 -13.59 8.05
CA PRO A 12 6.43 -13.10 8.69
C PRO A 12 6.53 -11.60 9.01
N GLY A 13 5.37 -10.95 9.04
CA GLY A 13 5.25 -9.58 9.49
C GLY A 13 3.80 -9.19 9.77
N SER A 14 3.61 -8.33 10.76
CA SER A 14 2.34 -7.66 11.03
C SER A 14 2.41 -6.24 10.44
N PHE A 15 1.71 -6.02 9.34
CA PHE A 15 1.80 -4.78 8.57
C PHE A 15 0.67 -3.83 8.91
N ARG A 16 1.02 -2.57 9.20
CA ARG A 16 0.03 -1.52 9.40
C ARG A 16 -0.43 -0.97 8.06
N TYR A 17 -1.75 -0.81 7.93
CA TYR A 17 -2.35 -0.15 6.79
C TYR A 17 -3.48 0.79 7.25
N THR A 18 -3.92 1.64 6.34
CA THR A 18 -5.14 2.45 6.50
C THR A 18 -5.88 2.44 5.18
N LEU A 19 -7.19 2.29 5.26
CA LEU A 19 -8.08 2.45 4.12
C LEU A 19 -8.99 3.63 4.40
N SER A 20 -9.06 4.54 3.44
CA SER A 20 -10.03 5.63 3.41
C SER A 20 -10.83 5.55 2.12
N THR A 21 -12.08 5.96 2.17
CA THR A 21 -13.01 6.01 1.04
C THR A 21 -13.60 7.42 0.95
N PRO A 22 -14.34 7.76 -0.12
CA PRO A 22 -15.03 9.05 -0.18
C PRO A 22 -15.96 9.33 1.01
N ALA A 23 -16.55 8.29 1.59
CA ALA A 23 -17.54 8.41 2.66
C ALA A 23 -16.95 8.21 4.07
N ASP A 24 -15.82 7.51 4.19
CA ASP A 24 -15.27 7.09 5.48
C ASP A 24 -13.74 7.14 5.47
N ALA A 25 -13.16 7.92 6.38
CA ALA A 25 -11.71 8.07 6.53
C ALA A 25 -11.03 6.82 7.13
N ASN A 26 -11.77 5.96 7.83
CA ASN A 26 -11.25 4.73 8.47
C ASN A 26 -12.09 3.52 8.03
N ALA A 27 -12.22 3.34 6.73
CA ALA A 27 -13.07 2.31 6.15
C ALA A 27 -12.53 0.91 6.38
N GLU A 28 -13.45 -0.04 6.56
CA GLU A 28 -13.14 -1.48 6.65
C GLU A 28 -13.32 -2.22 5.32
N ALA A 29 -13.85 -1.54 4.29
CA ALA A 29 -14.07 -2.09 2.96
C ALA A 29 -13.93 -0.98 1.90
N ILE A 30 -13.58 -1.37 0.68
CA ILE A 30 -13.52 -0.45 -0.46
C ILE A 30 -14.93 -0.17 -1.00
N VAL A 31 -15.12 1.00 -1.63
CA VAL A 31 -16.33 1.29 -2.41
C VAL A 31 -16.17 0.68 -3.82
N GLN A 32 -17.08 -0.22 -4.18
CA GLN A 32 -17.09 -0.84 -5.50
C GLN A 32 -17.33 0.20 -6.61
N GLY A 33 -16.66 0.01 -7.75
CA GLY A 33 -16.73 0.95 -8.88
C GLY A 33 -15.88 2.22 -8.70
N THR A 34 -15.34 2.45 -7.51
CA THR A 34 -14.39 3.55 -7.24
C THR A 34 -12.96 3.06 -7.45
N PRO A 35 -12.11 3.79 -8.20
CA PRO A 35 -10.72 3.40 -8.39
C PRO A 35 -9.94 3.43 -7.07
N THR A 36 -8.90 2.61 -6.96
CA THR A 36 -8.05 2.56 -5.77
C THR A 36 -6.70 3.23 -6.05
N LEU A 37 -6.28 4.09 -5.13
CA LEU A 37 -4.95 4.71 -5.08
C LEU A 37 -4.18 4.10 -3.91
N VAL A 38 -3.03 3.49 -4.19
CA VAL A 38 -2.09 2.98 -3.18
C VAL A 38 -0.95 3.98 -3.01
N LEU A 39 -0.80 4.50 -1.81
CA LEU A 39 0.27 5.45 -1.46
C LEU A 39 1.41 4.73 -0.76
N ILE A 40 2.61 4.85 -1.34
CA ILE A 40 3.85 4.20 -0.85
C ILE A 40 4.80 5.30 -0.35
N HIS A 41 5.03 5.32 0.96
CA HIS A 41 5.76 6.39 1.66
C HIS A 41 7.28 6.38 1.38
N PRO A 42 8.00 7.49 1.66
CA PRO A 42 9.46 7.56 1.51
C PRO A 42 10.20 6.83 2.63
N ILE A 43 11.53 6.76 2.52
CA ILE A 43 12.38 6.18 3.57
C ILE A 43 12.29 6.97 4.89
N ALA A 44 12.43 6.29 6.03
CA ALA A 44 12.44 6.86 7.38
C ALA A 44 11.12 7.49 7.86
N LEU A 45 10.06 7.43 7.05
CA LEU A 45 8.71 7.83 7.44
C LEU A 45 7.80 6.60 7.49
N GLY A 46 6.74 6.66 8.29
CA GLY A 46 5.62 5.71 8.19
C GLY A 46 4.43 6.34 7.45
N CYS A 47 3.35 5.59 7.36
CA CYS A 47 1.98 5.95 7.01
C CYS A 47 1.47 7.19 7.78
N CYS A 48 2.13 7.58 8.87
CA CYS A 48 1.89 8.86 9.56
C CYS A 48 2.11 10.08 8.63
N CYS A 49 2.89 9.93 7.56
CA CYS A 49 3.14 11.00 6.59
C CYS A 49 2.12 11.07 5.46
N SER A 50 1.23 10.07 5.30
CA SER A 50 0.01 10.25 4.48
C SER A 50 -1.05 11.08 5.21
N HIS A 51 -1.05 11.04 6.55
CA HIS A 51 -1.86 11.92 7.42
C HIS A 51 -1.37 13.39 7.48
N VAL A 52 -0.19 13.69 6.92
CA VAL A 52 0.23 15.06 6.60
C VAL A 52 -0.45 15.43 5.27
N SER A 53 -1.76 15.60 5.21
CA SER A 53 -2.47 16.68 5.90
C SER A 53 -3.95 16.31 5.92
N GLY A 54 -4.61 16.31 7.09
CA GLY A 54 -6.06 16.12 7.21
C GLY A 54 -6.94 17.14 6.44
N LYS A 55 -6.33 18.04 5.65
CA LYS A 55 -6.98 18.90 4.66
C LYS A 55 -6.84 18.39 3.21
N ASN A 56 -5.77 17.68 2.86
CA ASN A 56 -5.50 17.20 1.49
C ASN A 56 -5.98 15.76 1.25
N GLU A 57 -6.10 14.92 2.29
CA GLU A 57 -6.70 13.59 2.15
C GLU A 57 -8.12 13.68 1.56
N LYS A 58 -8.89 14.71 1.95
CA LYS A 58 -10.23 14.99 1.40
C LYS A 58 -10.24 15.12 -0.12
N HIS A 59 -9.16 15.56 -0.77
CA HIS A 59 -9.17 15.74 -2.22
C HIS A 59 -8.98 14.43 -2.98
N ALA A 60 -8.11 13.54 -2.48
CA ALA A 60 -7.89 12.24 -3.09
C ALA A 60 -9.03 11.27 -2.74
N THR A 61 -9.47 11.24 -1.48
CA THR A 61 -10.53 10.31 -1.05
C THR A 61 -11.87 10.61 -1.70
N VAL A 62 -12.15 11.84 -2.16
CA VAL A 62 -13.38 12.15 -2.92
C VAL A 62 -13.53 11.33 -4.19
N TYR A 63 -12.41 10.91 -4.81
CA TYR A 63 -12.42 10.19 -6.08
C TYR A 63 -11.89 8.76 -5.99
N PHE A 64 -11.19 8.41 -4.91
CA PHE A 64 -10.49 7.14 -4.78
C PHE A 64 -10.76 6.43 -3.45
N ASN A 65 -10.74 5.10 -3.49
CA ASN A 65 -10.35 4.33 -2.32
C ASN A 65 -8.85 4.57 -2.08
N LEU A 66 -8.46 5.12 -0.94
CA LEU A 66 -7.08 5.41 -0.60
C LEU A 66 -6.54 4.32 0.34
N LEU A 67 -5.58 3.53 -0.14
CA LEU A 67 -4.85 2.57 0.67
C LEU A 67 -3.46 3.11 0.97
N THR A 68 -3.11 3.20 2.25
CA THR A 68 -1.76 3.56 2.71
C THR A 68 -1.23 2.44 3.59
N LEU A 69 0.08 2.22 3.59
CA LEU A 69 0.71 1.12 4.34
C LEU A 69 2.04 1.55 4.92
N ASP A 70 2.40 0.98 6.07
CA ASP A 70 3.74 1.05 6.65
C ASP A 70 4.60 -0.07 6.04
N LEU A 71 5.68 0.29 5.35
CA LEU A 71 6.65 -0.67 4.82
C LEU A 71 7.32 -1.45 5.97
N ARG A 72 7.85 -2.63 5.67
CA ARG A 72 8.65 -3.41 6.63
C ARG A 72 9.78 -2.55 7.21
N GLY A 73 9.90 -2.59 8.54
CA GLY A 73 10.84 -1.77 9.32
C GLY A 73 10.42 -0.29 9.52
N HIS A 74 9.18 0.09 9.18
CA HIS A 74 8.70 1.46 9.30
C HIS A 74 7.36 1.53 10.08
N GLY A 75 7.09 2.69 10.66
CA GLY A 75 5.83 2.99 11.35
C GLY A 75 5.49 1.97 12.44
N SER A 76 4.28 1.41 12.38
CA SER A 76 3.83 0.36 13.31
C SER A 76 3.84 -1.04 12.69
N THR A 77 4.48 -1.22 11.53
CA THR A 77 4.70 -2.55 10.96
C THR A 77 5.75 -3.29 11.78
N SER A 78 5.34 -4.40 12.40
CA SER A 78 6.21 -5.30 13.16
C SER A 78 6.66 -6.44 12.27
N ALA A 79 7.84 -6.28 11.66
CA ALA A 79 8.39 -7.24 10.71
C ALA A 79 9.91 -7.12 10.67
N THR A 80 10.62 -8.23 10.86
CA THR A 80 12.10 -8.24 10.91
C THR A 80 12.67 -7.81 9.56
N VAL A 81 13.61 -6.87 9.57
CA VAL A 81 14.38 -6.47 8.38
C VAL A 81 15.73 -7.18 8.44
N ASP A 82 15.97 -8.07 7.48
CA ASP A 82 17.32 -8.55 7.21
C ASP A 82 18.01 -7.57 6.21
N PRO A 83 19.07 -6.86 6.63
CA PRO A 83 19.73 -5.87 5.78
C PRO A 83 20.41 -6.47 4.55
N HIS A 84 20.69 -7.77 4.54
CA HIS A 84 21.33 -8.44 3.41
C HIS A 84 20.33 -8.83 2.31
N THR A 85 19.06 -9.00 2.66
CA THR A 85 18.04 -9.50 1.73
C THR A 85 16.91 -8.50 1.47
N TYR A 86 16.74 -7.49 2.33
CA TYR A 86 15.65 -6.53 2.19
C TYR A 86 16.00 -5.32 1.30
N GLY A 87 15.86 -5.52 -0.01
CA GLY A 87 16.04 -4.51 -1.05
C GLY A 87 14.74 -3.89 -1.56
N ARG A 88 14.82 -3.26 -2.75
CA ARG A 88 13.66 -2.63 -3.42
C ARG A 88 12.71 -3.66 -4.00
N GLU A 89 13.26 -4.72 -4.60
CA GLU A 89 12.49 -5.82 -5.17
C GLU A 89 11.67 -6.56 -4.12
N THR A 90 12.28 -6.91 -3.00
CA THR A 90 11.58 -7.58 -1.90
C THR A 90 10.55 -6.67 -1.23
N ALA A 91 10.85 -5.38 -1.06
CA ALA A 91 9.86 -4.41 -0.57
C ALA A 91 8.66 -4.31 -1.51
N ALA A 92 8.87 -4.39 -2.82
CA ALA A 92 7.77 -4.39 -3.79
C ALA A 92 6.96 -5.69 -3.76
N LYS A 93 7.59 -6.84 -3.51
CA LYS A 93 6.89 -8.10 -3.25
C LYS A 93 6.03 -8.02 -1.98
N ASP A 94 6.53 -7.40 -0.90
CA ASP A 94 5.75 -7.16 0.31
C ASP A 94 4.52 -6.28 0.02
N VAL A 95 4.68 -5.19 -0.76
CA VAL A 95 3.55 -4.33 -1.16
C VAL A 95 2.54 -5.07 -2.05
N LEU A 96 3.01 -5.87 -3.01
CA LEU A 96 2.10 -6.70 -3.82
C LEU A 96 1.32 -7.68 -2.94
N HIS A 97 2.00 -8.36 -2.02
CA HIS A 97 1.35 -9.32 -1.13
C HIS A 97 0.33 -8.62 -0.23
N LEU A 98 0.66 -7.43 0.28
CA LEU A 98 -0.27 -6.56 0.99
C LEU A 98 -1.48 -6.20 0.14
N MET A 99 -1.31 -5.75 -1.10
CA MET A 99 -2.44 -5.44 -1.99
C MET A 99 -3.33 -6.66 -2.23
N VAL A 100 -2.73 -7.84 -2.41
CA VAL A 100 -3.48 -9.09 -2.54
C VAL A 100 -4.23 -9.40 -1.26
N CYS A 101 -3.57 -9.45 -0.09
CA CYS A 101 -4.18 -9.92 1.15
C CYS A 101 -5.06 -8.89 1.88
N THR A 102 -4.78 -7.60 1.76
CA THR A 102 -5.69 -6.56 2.25
C THR A 102 -7.02 -6.62 1.51
N ALA A 103 -7.04 -7.00 0.24
CA ALA A 103 -8.30 -7.34 -0.43
C ALA A 103 -9.00 -8.51 0.25
N TYR A 104 -8.31 -9.60 0.56
CA TYR A 104 -8.92 -10.73 1.27
C TYR A 104 -9.52 -10.33 2.63
N SER A 105 -8.90 -9.39 3.35
CA SER A 105 -9.37 -8.94 4.67
C SER A 105 -10.47 -7.87 4.60
N LEU A 106 -10.42 -6.96 3.62
CA LEU A 106 -11.40 -5.90 3.37
C LEU A 106 -12.68 -6.41 2.68
N PHE A 107 -12.61 -7.56 2.00
CA PHE A 107 -13.74 -8.22 1.33
C PHE A 107 -14.37 -9.36 2.15
N LYS A 108 -14.21 -9.38 3.48
CA LYS A 108 -14.77 -10.40 4.39
C LYS A 108 -16.30 -10.63 4.28
N VAL A 109 -17.03 -9.80 3.52
CA VAL A 109 -18.50 -9.88 3.33
C VAL A 109 -18.93 -10.55 2.02
N LEU A 110 -18.03 -10.82 1.07
CA LEU A 110 -18.40 -11.46 -0.20
C LEU A 110 -17.83 -12.88 -0.30
N ILE A 111 -18.69 -13.81 -0.72
CA ILE A 111 -18.47 -15.27 -0.89
C ILE A 111 -17.41 -15.59 -1.98
N ARG A 112 -16.61 -14.60 -2.40
CA ARG A 112 -15.46 -14.77 -3.29
C ARG A 112 -14.29 -13.95 -2.78
N PRO A 113 -13.10 -14.55 -2.63
CA PRO A 113 -11.89 -13.78 -2.40
C PRO A 113 -11.53 -12.99 -3.66
N GLU A 114 -12.13 -11.83 -3.83
CA GLU A 114 -11.78 -10.93 -4.92
C GLU A 114 -10.56 -10.13 -4.49
N LYS A 115 -9.45 -10.34 -5.22
CA LYS A 115 -8.21 -9.58 -5.11
C LYS A 115 -8.51 -8.10 -5.32
N LEU A 116 -7.68 -7.21 -4.76
CA LEU A 116 -7.82 -5.78 -4.99
C LEU A 116 -7.80 -5.57 -6.51
N PRO A 117 -8.73 -4.79 -7.08
CA PRO A 117 -8.65 -4.42 -8.48
C PRO A 117 -7.27 -3.80 -8.79
N ALA A 118 -6.85 -3.88 -10.05
CA ALA A 118 -5.67 -3.14 -10.50
C ALA A 118 -5.80 -1.68 -10.02
N SER A 119 -4.72 -1.12 -9.48
CA SER A 119 -4.76 0.14 -8.73
C SER A 119 -3.78 1.16 -9.30
N HIS A 120 -4.04 2.43 -9.06
CA HIS A 120 -3.07 3.49 -9.29
C HIS A 120 -2.06 3.50 -8.14
N LEU A 121 -0.77 3.62 -8.43
CA LEU A 121 0.27 3.69 -7.41
C LEU A 121 0.84 5.11 -7.35
N MET A 122 0.97 5.66 -6.16
CA MET A 122 1.69 6.90 -5.90
C MET A 122 2.84 6.62 -4.96
N GLY A 123 4.07 6.72 -5.46
CA GLY A 123 5.27 6.46 -4.70
C GLY A 123 6.11 7.71 -4.50
N VAL A 124 6.61 7.93 -3.29
CA VAL A 124 7.54 9.02 -2.95
C VAL A 124 8.92 8.45 -2.57
N SER A 125 10.01 8.98 -3.12
CA SER A 125 11.39 8.51 -2.78
C SER A 125 11.56 7.01 -2.98
N ARG A 126 11.89 6.24 -1.93
CA ARG A 126 11.95 4.78 -1.97
C ARG A 126 10.62 4.17 -2.44
N GLY A 127 9.49 4.76 -2.08
CA GLY A 127 8.17 4.35 -2.54
C GLY A 127 8.01 4.47 -4.06
N SER A 128 8.68 5.43 -4.71
CA SER A 128 8.69 5.53 -6.18
C SER A 128 9.39 4.35 -6.83
N CYS A 129 10.54 3.94 -6.29
CA CYS A 129 11.26 2.77 -6.80
C CYS A 129 10.44 1.49 -6.63
N ILE A 130 9.72 1.37 -5.51
CA ILE A 130 8.81 0.24 -5.24
C ILE A 130 7.66 0.23 -6.24
N ALA A 131 7.00 1.37 -6.48
CA ALA A 131 5.91 1.49 -7.46
C ALA A 131 6.37 1.13 -8.88
N LEU A 132 7.57 1.57 -9.28
CA LEU A 132 8.15 1.22 -10.58
C LEU A 132 8.43 -0.29 -10.67
N GLN A 133 9.01 -0.87 -9.62
CA GLN A 133 9.27 -2.31 -9.58
C GLN A 133 7.97 -3.10 -9.72
N MET A 134 6.90 -2.70 -9.02
CA MET A 134 5.57 -3.30 -9.16
C MET A 134 5.05 -3.25 -10.60
N ALA A 135 5.19 -2.10 -11.28
CA ALA A 135 4.80 -1.97 -12.67
C ALA A 135 5.59 -2.91 -13.61
N ILE A 136 6.83 -3.27 -13.24
CA ILE A 136 7.68 -4.19 -14.01
C ILE A 136 7.26 -5.65 -13.80
N PHE A 137 7.09 -6.12 -12.56
CA PHE A 137 6.85 -7.55 -12.29
C PHE A 137 5.37 -7.95 -12.18
N ALA A 138 4.46 -7.00 -11.95
CA ALA A 138 3.02 -7.24 -11.85
C ALA A 138 2.22 -6.16 -12.60
N PRO A 139 2.49 -5.94 -13.91
CA PRO A 139 1.82 -4.90 -14.70
C PRO A 139 0.30 -5.04 -14.70
N GLU A 140 -0.24 -6.26 -14.58
CA GLU A 140 -1.67 -6.54 -14.50
C GLU A 140 -2.34 -6.05 -13.20
N ARG A 141 -1.55 -5.58 -12.22
CA ARG A 141 -2.01 -5.00 -10.95
C ARG A 141 -1.86 -3.48 -10.89
N VAL A 142 -1.25 -2.86 -11.90
CA VAL A 142 -0.89 -1.45 -11.90
C VAL A 142 -1.58 -0.73 -13.05
N LEU A 143 -2.56 0.12 -12.74
CA LEU A 143 -3.27 0.94 -13.74
C LEU A 143 -2.43 2.14 -14.20
N SER A 144 -1.73 2.77 -13.25
CA SER A 144 -0.78 3.85 -13.53
C SER A 144 0.18 4.04 -12.35
N ILE A 145 1.28 4.74 -12.59
CA ILE A 145 2.26 5.12 -11.57
C ILE A 145 2.47 6.64 -11.54
N TYR A 146 2.48 7.20 -10.33
CA TYR A 146 2.85 8.59 -10.04
C TYR A 146 4.11 8.59 -9.17
N ILE A 147 5.19 9.18 -9.68
CA ILE A 147 6.51 9.15 -9.07
C ILE A 147 6.87 10.55 -8.57
N PHE A 148 7.16 10.66 -7.27
CA PHE A 148 7.58 11.91 -6.64
C PHE A 148 8.97 11.76 -6.00
N SER A 149 9.92 12.57 -6.47
CA SER A 149 11.29 12.63 -5.94
C SER A 149 11.95 11.25 -5.78
N PRO A 150 12.06 10.44 -6.84
CA PRO A 150 12.59 9.07 -6.75
C PRO A 150 14.04 9.06 -6.25
N LEU A 151 14.41 8.04 -5.49
CA LEU A 151 15.82 7.75 -5.25
C LEU A 151 16.47 7.31 -6.57
N PRO A 152 17.81 7.47 -6.74
CA PRO A 152 18.52 6.93 -7.89
C PRO A 152 18.13 5.46 -8.11
N LEU A 153 17.68 5.18 -9.33
CA LEU A 153 17.34 3.84 -9.80
C LEU A 153 18.60 2.97 -9.88
#